data_AF-A0A317ZX58-F1
#
_entry.id   AF-A0A317ZX58-F1
#
_cell.length_a   1.000
_cell.length_b   1.000
_cell.length_c   1.000
_cell.angle_alpha   90.00
_cell.angle_beta   90.00
_cell.angle_gamma   90.00
#
_symmetry.space_group_name_H-M   'P 1'
#
loop_
_entity.id
_entity.type
_entity.pdbx_description
1 polymer ?
#
loop_
_entity_poly.entity_id
_entity_poly.type
_entity_poly.pdbx_seq_one_letter_code
_entity_poly.pdbx_strand_id
1 'polypeptide(L)'
;MSSIDNSLSKGFSFVLTEEARFRLQIHSTAIMSVWKPKRLYAVKMTEIPNTVGKRIAYYRKELNLGSTADLAAAIGHPPITAAVLQNIESGRKADISISQLLNIAAALGISPLMLLTRADRPFESLDIPNLSDELKDVPAWQFDAWVSATGHQQMGLIGPLPALVHQMTFAEMRRFTKLLDRWREDEEDLDEMTPDEVKTHAELETRIATLYESLSKVLDLTWAVGPWQKKRGSDV
;
A
#
# COMPACT_ATOMS: atom_id res chain seq x y z
N MET A 1 8.52 -56.38 1.25
CA MET A 1 9.56 -55.33 1.19
C MET A 1 9.05 -54.17 0.35
N SER A 2 8.52 -53.15 1.01
CA SER A 2 8.54 -51.75 0.56
C SER A 2 8.07 -50.93 1.77
N SER A 3 9.03 -50.57 2.63
CA SER A 3 8.81 -49.66 3.74
C SER A 3 9.00 -48.27 3.15
N ILE A 4 7.89 -47.58 2.84
CA ILE A 4 7.93 -46.16 2.51
C ILE A 4 8.24 -45.43 3.81
N ASP A 5 9.34 -44.68 3.75
CA ASP A 5 9.98 -43.97 4.84
C ASP A 5 9.06 -42.86 5.40
N ASN A 6 8.55 -43.07 6.61
CA ASN A 6 7.57 -42.21 7.28
C ASN A 6 8.24 -41.01 8.00
N SER A 7 9.39 -40.56 7.50
CA SER A 7 10.22 -39.50 8.10
C SER A 7 9.99 -38.12 7.46
N LEU A 8 9.28 -38.02 6.34
CA LEU A 8 8.95 -36.75 5.68
C LEU A 8 7.67 -36.07 6.20
N SER A 9 6.84 -36.77 6.98
CA SER A 9 5.56 -36.25 7.51
C SER A 9 5.68 -35.52 8.87
N LYS A 10 6.87 -35.45 9.47
CA LYS A 10 7.07 -34.90 10.84
C LYS A 10 7.79 -33.55 10.91
N GLY A 11 8.12 -32.93 9.78
CA GLY A 11 9.04 -31.78 9.74
C GLY A 11 8.43 -30.39 9.59
N PHE A 12 7.17 -30.24 9.17
CA PHE A 12 6.64 -28.95 8.73
C PHE A 12 5.18 -28.75 9.17
N SER A 13 4.91 -28.74 10.47
CA SER A 13 3.68 -28.11 10.97
C SER A 13 4.04 -26.72 11.48
N PHE A 14 4.10 -25.73 10.59
CA PHE A 14 4.03 -24.34 11.03
C PHE A 14 2.56 -24.05 11.37
N VAL A 15 2.12 -24.60 12.50
CA VAL A 15 0.84 -24.24 13.09
C VAL A 15 0.97 -22.75 13.41
N LEU A 16 0.32 -21.89 12.61
CA LEU A 16 -0.03 -20.54 13.06
C LEU A 16 -0.56 -20.74 14.47
N THR A 17 0.15 -20.19 15.48
CA THR A 17 -0.22 -20.38 16.87
C THR A 17 -1.71 -20.07 17.02
N GLU A 18 -2.42 -20.78 17.89
CA GLU A 18 -3.83 -20.49 18.21
C GLU A 18 -4.05 -18.98 18.41
N GLU A 19 -3.05 -18.29 18.99
CA GLU A 19 -3.02 -16.83 19.12
C GLU A 19 -2.96 -16.07 17.78
N ALA A 20 -2.13 -16.49 16.82
CA ALA A 20 -2.09 -15.89 15.49
C ALA A 20 -3.40 -16.11 14.71
N ARG A 21 -4.01 -17.31 14.82
CA ARG A 21 -5.33 -17.62 14.23
C ARG A 21 -6.43 -16.77 14.85
N PHE A 22 -6.45 -16.65 16.18
CA PHE A 22 -7.42 -15.85 16.92
C PHE A 22 -7.29 -14.34 16.61
N ARG A 23 -6.06 -13.81 16.55
CA ARG A 23 -5.81 -12.42 16.15
C ARG A 23 -6.27 -12.14 14.72
N LEU A 24 -6.04 -13.08 13.79
CA LEU A 24 -6.51 -12.98 12.40
C LEU A 24 -8.05 -12.97 12.32
N GLN A 25 -8.72 -13.81 13.09
CA GLN A 25 -10.19 -13.88 13.10
C GLN A 25 -10.84 -12.63 13.69
N ILE A 26 -10.27 -12.04 14.74
CA ILE A 26 -10.74 -10.76 15.29
C ILE A 26 -10.53 -9.61 14.29
N HIS A 27 -9.34 -9.53 13.68
CA HIS A 27 -9.01 -8.45 12.74
C HIS A 27 -9.79 -8.55 11.43
N SER A 28 -9.95 -9.75 10.87
CA SER A 28 -10.74 -9.95 9.65
C SER A 28 -12.21 -9.59 9.87
N THR A 29 -12.79 -9.99 11.01
CA THR A 29 -14.21 -9.72 11.33
C THR A 29 -14.45 -8.22 11.59
N ALA A 30 -13.54 -7.54 12.29
CA ALA A 30 -13.61 -6.10 12.53
C ALA A 30 -13.44 -5.27 11.24
N ILE A 31 -12.51 -5.66 10.37
CA ILE A 31 -12.25 -4.95 9.09
C ILE A 31 -13.35 -5.23 8.05
N MET A 32 -13.89 -6.45 8.01
CA MET A 32 -14.90 -6.86 7.02
C MET A 32 -16.32 -6.39 7.37
N SER A 33 -16.68 -6.29 8.66
CA SER A 33 -18.02 -5.82 9.09
C SER A 33 -18.27 -4.33 8.82
N VAL A 34 -17.21 -3.53 8.71
CA VAL A 34 -17.28 -2.09 8.46
C VAL A 34 -17.43 -1.75 6.96
N TRP A 35 -17.25 -2.71 6.04
CA TRP A 35 -17.02 -2.35 4.63
C TRP A 35 -17.74 -3.23 3.58
N LYS A 36 -18.64 -2.61 2.82
CA LYS A 36 -19.16 -3.10 1.52
C LYS A 36 -18.70 -2.18 0.39
N PRO A 37 -17.67 -2.54 -0.40
CA PRO A 37 -17.19 -1.64 -1.44
C PRO A 37 -18.03 -1.67 -2.70
N LYS A 38 -18.51 -0.51 -3.12
CA LYS A 38 -18.77 -0.23 -4.54
C LYS A 38 -17.43 0.12 -5.20
N ARG A 39 -16.85 -0.82 -5.97
CA ARG A 39 -15.80 -0.61 -6.99
C ARG A 39 -14.72 0.46 -6.68
N LEU A 40 -13.89 0.28 -5.65
CA LEU A 40 -12.64 1.04 -5.49
C LEU A 40 -11.41 0.17 -5.80
N TYR A 41 -11.06 0.22 -7.09
CA TYR A 41 -9.76 0.05 -7.78
C TYR A 41 -8.81 -1.05 -7.28
N ALA A 42 -8.57 -2.04 -8.15
CA ALA A 42 -7.39 -2.89 -8.12
C ALA A 42 -6.41 -2.35 -9.17
N VAL A 43 -5.59 -1.36 -8.80
CA VAL A 43 -4.48 -0.91 -9.65
C VAL A 43 -3.45 -2.04 -9.69
N LYS A 44 -3.03 -2.45 -10.88
CA LYS A 44 -1.97 -3.46 -11.03
C LYS A 44 -0.70 -2.82 -10.49
N MET A 45 -0.08 -3.39 -9.44
CA MET A 45 1.16 -2.86 -8.85
C MET A 45 2.35 -3.06 -9.79
N THR A 46 2.38 -2.30 -10.87
CA THR A 46 3.59 -1.95 -11.62
C THR A 46 4.35 -0.87 -10.85
N GLU A 47 5.66 -0.75 -11.06
CA GLU A 47 6.47 0.27 -10.39
C GLU A 47 5.93 1.67 -10.70
N ILE A 48 5.55 2.41 -9.66
CA ILE A 48 5.05 3.77 -9.81
C ILE A 48 6.25 4.66 -10.16
N PRO A 49 6.14 5.53 -11.19
CA PRO A 49 7.27 6.34 -11.62
C PRO A 49 7.78 7.38 -10.61
N ASN A 50 9.06 7.72 -10.77
CA ASN A 50 9.86 8.50 -9.81
C ASN A 50 9.74 10.03 -9.98
N THR A 51 8.68 10.53 -10.64
CA THR A 51 8.40 11.97 -10.72
C THR A 51 6.90 12.21 -10.71
N VAL A 52 6.47 13.35 -10.17
CA VAL A 52 5.05 13.78 -10.15
C VAL A 52 4.44 13.73 -11.56
N GLY A 53 5.12 14.29 -12.57
CA GLY A 53 4.65 14.29 -13.95
C GLY A 53 4.44 12.89 -14.52
N LYS A 54 5.38 11.97 -14.27
CA LYS A 54 5.24 10.58 -14.72
C LYS A 54 4.16 9.83 -13.95
N ARG A 55 3.93 10.14 -12.67
CA ARG A 55 2.80 9.61 -11.89
C ARG A 55 1.45 10.06 -12.43
N ILE A 56 1.32 11.33 -12.82
CA ILE A 56 0.12 11.84 -13.50
C ILE A 56 -0.14 11.02 -14.78
N ALA A 57 0.88 10.86 -15.62
CA ALA A 57 0.77 10.07 -16.85
C ALA A 57 0.41 8.60 -16.58
N TYR A 58 0.96 8.02 -15.51
CA TYR A 58 0.66 6.66 -15.07
C TYR A 58 -0.81 6.50 -14.69
N TYR A 59 -1.31 7.28 -13.73
CA TYR A 59 -2.70 7.17 -13.28
C TYR A 59 -3.70 7.53 -14.38
N ARG A 60 -3.36 8.48 -15.25
CA ARG A 60 -4.15 8.81 -16.43
C ARG A 60 -4.36 7.59 -17.33
N LYS A 61 -3.29 6.84 -17.63
CA LYS A 61 -3.36 5.60 -18.43
C LYS A 61 -4.14 4.49 -17.72
N GLU A 62 -3.93 4.31 -16.42
CA GLU A 62 -4.68 3.31 -15.62
C GLU A 62 -6.19 3.59 -15.61
N LEU A 63 -6.59 4.84 -15.79
CA LEU A 63 -8.00 5.26 -15.86
C LEU A 63 -8.55 5.38 -17.29
N ASN A 64 -7.84 4.83 -18.28
CA ASN A 64 -8.22 4.85 -19.70
C ASN A 64 -8.37 6.26 -20.30
N LEU A 65 -7.70 7.27 -19.74
CA LEU A 65 -7.57 8.59 -20.36
C LEU A 65 -6.37 8.53 -21.33
N GLY A 66 -6.64 8.35 -22.62
CA GLY A 66 -5.60 8.06 -23.62
C GLY A 66 -4.57 9.18 -23.81
N SER A 67 -4.99 10.43 -23.62
CA SER A 67 -4.22 11.64 -23.89
C SER A 67 -4.30 12.69 -22.78
N THR A 68 -3.38 13.65 -22.80
CA THR A 68 -3.46 14.84 -21.94
C THR A 68 -4.66 15.72 -22.27
N ALA A 69 -5.20 15.63 -23.50
CA ALA A 69 -6.45 16.29 -23.87
C ALA A 69 -7.65 15.67 -23.16
N ASP A 70 -7.68 14.35 -23.00
CA ASP A 70 -8.74 13.66 -22.24
C ASP A 70 -8.71 14.05 -20.77
N LEU A 71 -7.52 14.16 -20.17
CA LEU A 71 -7.38 14.63 -18.79
C LEU A 71 -7.76 16.12 -18.64
N ALA A 72 -7.36 16.97 -19.59
CA ALA A 72 -7.78 18.37 -19.61
C ALA A 72 -9.30 18.51 -19.67
N ALA A 73 -9.95 17.69 -20.51
CA ALA A 73 -11.41 17.65 -20.62
C ALA A 73 -12.07 17.16 -19.32
N ALA A 74 -11.48 16.16 -18.66
CA ALA A 74 -11.98 15.64 -17.38
C ALA A 74 -11.86 16.65 -16.22
N ILE A 75 -10.88 17.56 -16.25
CA ILE A 75 -10.72 18.61 -15.24
C ILE A 75 -11.79 19.70 -15.37
N GLY A 76 -12.17 20.07 -16.60
CA GLY A 76 -13.15 21.13 -16.83
C GLY A 76 -12.62 22.53 -16.48
N HIS A 77 -13.26 23.20 -15.51
CA HIS A 77 -12.97 24.60 -15.13
C HIS A 77 -12.40 24.74 -13.70
N PRO A 78 -11.36 25.58 -13.48
CA PRO A 78 -10.62 26.35 -14.47
C PRO A 78 -9.76 25.45 -15.38
N PRO A 79 -9.61 25.80 -16.68
CA PRO A 79 -9.00 24.90 -17.64
C PRO A 79 -7.50 24.79 -17.43
N ILE A 80 -7.03 23.57 -17.14
CA ILE A 80 -5.63 23.19 -17.36
C ILE A 80 -5.54 22.67 -18.80
N THR A 81 -4.81 23.36 -19.66
CA THR A 81 -4.72 22.98 -21.07
C THR A 81 -3.94 21.68 -21.25
N ALA A 82 -4.24 20.95 -22.33
CA ALA A 82 -3.51 19.73 -22.70
C ALA A 82 -2.00 19.96 -22.86
N ALA A 83 -1.60 21.15 -23.34
CA ALA A 83 -0.21 21.55 -23.48
C ALA A 83 0.49 21.74 -22.12
N VAL A 84 -0.21 22.31 -21.14
CA VAL A 84 0.33 22.42 -19.76
C VAL A 84 0.51 21.03 -19.16
N LEU A 85 -0.49 20.16 -19.28
CA LEU A 85 -0.39 18.77 -18.82
C LEU A 85 0.76 18.02 -19.51
N GLN A 86 0.95 18.19 -20.82
CA GLN A 86 2.05 17.58 -21.55
C GLN A 86 3.42 18.08 -21.06
N ASN A 87 3.55 19.37 -20.74
CA ASN A 87 4.77 19.93 -20.17
C ASN A 87 5.04 19.41 -18.75
N ILE A 88 3.99 19.18 -17.95
CA ILE A 88 4.11 18.57 -16.62
C ILE A 88 4.52 17.09 -16.75
N GLU A 89 3.81 16.31 -17.57
CA GLU A 89 4.08 14.87 -17.75
C GLU A 89 5.48 14.59 -18.33
N SER A 90 5.97 15.47 -19.20
CA SER A 90 7.33 15.37 -19.75
C SER A 90 8.44 15.87 -18.81
N GLY A 91 8.08 16.49 -17.69
CA GLY A 91 9.03 17.11 -16.75
C GLY A 91 9.62 18.44 -17.23
N ARG A 92 9.17 18.99 -18.37
CA ARG A 92 9.57 20.34 -18.83
C ARG A 92 9.10 21.44 -17.87
N LYS A 93 7.98 21.21 -17.18
CA LYS A 93 7.47 22.07 -16.11
C LYS A 93 7.58 21.31 -14.79
N ALA A 94 8.65 21.57 -14.04
CA ALA A 94 8.90 20.93 -12.75
C ALA A 94 7.95 21.45 -11.66
N ASP A 95 7.67 22.76 -11.65
CA ASP A 95 6.80 23.38 -10.66
C ASP A 95 5.33 23.28 -11.08
N ILE A 96 4.52 22.64 -10.22
CA ILE A 96 3.07 22.57 -10.33
C ILE A 96 2.44 23.44 -9.23
N SER A 97 1.43 24.24 -9.58
CA SER A 97 0.70 24.98 -8.54
C SER A 97 -0.18 24.03 -7.73
N ILE A 98 -0.46 24.37 -6.47
CA ILE A 98 -1.35 23.56 -5.60
C ILE A 98 -2.72 23.39 -6.27
N SER A 99 -3.29 24.45 -6.84
CA SER A 99 -4.57 24.37 -7.56
C SER A 99 -4.51 23.40 -8.74
N GLN A 100 -3.39 23.37 -9.49
CA GLN A 100 -3.22 22.42 -10.59
C GLN A 100 -3.15 20.99 -10.08
N LEU A 101 -2.37 20.74 -9.03
CA LEU A 101 -2.24 19.43 -8.40
C LEU A 101 -3.61 18.90 -7.93
N LEU A 102 -4.39 19.73 -7.21
CA LEU A 102 -5.69 19.34 -6.68
C LEU A 102 -6.70 19.06 -7.78
N ASN A 103 -6.75 19.90 -8.82
CA ASN A 103 -7.66 19.69 -9.96
C ASN A 103 -7.31 18.41 -10.74
N ILE A 104 -6.03 18.12 -10.93
CA ILE A 104 -5.58 16.88 -11.58
C ILE A 104 -5.93 15.66 -10.72
N ALA A 105 -5.64 15.70 -9.42
CA ALA A 105 -5.97 14.62 -8.50
C ALA A 105 -7.48 14.34 -8.45
N ALA A 106 -8.30 15.40 -8.42
CA ALA A 106 -9.75 15.32 -8.44
C ALA A 106 -10.27 14.69 -9.76
N ALA A 107 -9.76 15.12 -10.91
CA ALA A 107 -10.13 14.55 -12.21
C ALA A 107 -9.71 13.08 -12.36
N LEU A 108 -8.62 12.69 -11.73
CA LEU A 108 -8.17 11.29 -11.66
C LEU A 108 -8.89 10.49 -10.56
N GLY A 109 -9.70 11.12 -9.70
CA GLY A 109 -10.38 10.43 -8.60
C GLY A 109 -9.44 9.80 -7.56
N ILE A 110 -8.26 10.38 -7.36
CA ILE A 110 -7.25 9.90 -6.40
C ILE A 110 -6.88 10.98 -5.37
N SER A 111 -6.30 10.56 -4.25
CA SER A 111 -5.73 11.49 -3.28
C SER A 111 -4.55 12.27 -3.90
N PRO A 112 -4.41 13.59 -3.66
CA PRO A 112 -3.22 14.34 -4.08
C PRO A 112 -1.91 13.73 -3.58
N LEU A 113 -1.93 13.03 -2.44
CA LEU A 113 -0.77 12.33 -1.90
C LEU A 113 -0.26 11.22 -2.82
N MET A 114 -1.14 10.59 -3.62
CA MET A 114 -0.73 9.59 -4.62
C MET A 114 0.09 10.20 -5.76
N LEU A 115 -0.05 11.50 -6.01
CA LEU A 115 0.78 12.22 -6.98
C LEU A 115 2.07 12.74 -6.36
N LEU A 116 2.06 13.03 -5.06
CA LEU A 116 3.21 13.58 -4.34
C LEU A 116 4.17 12.51 -3.84
N THR A 117 3.69 11.30 -3.59
CA THR A 117 4.48 10.23 -2.94
C THR A 117 4.44 8.93 -3.73
N ARG A 118 5.48 8.11 -3.54
CA ARG A 118 5.54 6.75 -4.08
C ARG A 118 4.84 5.78 -3.12
N ALA A 119 3.56 5.52 -3.37
CA ALA A 119 2.79 4.62 -2.51
C ALA A 119 3.27 3.16 -2.54
N ASP A 120 3.94 2.76 -3.61
CA ASP A 120 4.60 1.45 -3.75
C ASP A 120 5.93 1.37 -3.01
N ARG A 121 6.52 2.50 -2.63
CA ARG A 121 7.83 2.60 -1.96
C ARG A 121 7.78 3.59 -0.80
N PRO A 122 7.00 3.29 0.26
CA PRO A 122 6.76 4.20 1.37
C PRO A 122 8.03 4.62 2.11
N PHE A 123 9.05 3.75 2.13
CA PHE A 123 10.30 3.96 2.86
C PHE A 123 11.37 4.69 2.05
N GLU A 124 11.14 4.93 0.75
CA GLU A 124 12.01 5.79 -0.04
C GLU A 124 11.70 7.27 0.23
N SER A 125 12.74 8.10 0.09
CA SER A 125 12.65 9.55 0.19
C SER A 125 11.71 10.15 -0.86
N LEU A 126 11.17 11.33 -0.56
CA LEU A 126 10.36 12.10 -1.50
C LEU A 126 11.14 12.43 -2.78
N ASP A 127 10.49 12.24 -3.92
CA ASP A 127 11.02 12.54 -5.26
C ASP A 127 10.33 13.79 -5.86
N ILE A 128 10.19 14.81 -5.02
CA ILE A 128 9.61 16.11 -5.38
C ILE A 128 10.75 17.11 -5.61
N PRO A 129 10.81 17.80 -6.76
CA PRO A 129 11.84 18.81 -7.01
C PRO A 129 11.69 20.01 -6.09
N ASN A 130 12.80 20.74 -5.86
CA ASN A 130 12.82 22.00 -5.11
C ASN A 130 12.36 21.89 -3.64
N LEU A 131 12.47 20.70 -3.03
CA LEU A 131 12.30 20.54 -1.59
C LEU A 131 13.48 21.14 -0.82
N SER A 132 13.22 21.56 0.42
CA SER A 132 14.28 21.97 1.35
C SER A 132 15.13 20.77 1.77
N ASP A 133 16.32 21.03 2.29
CA ASP A 133 17.22 19.99 2.78
C ASP A 133 16.59 19.18 3.93
N GLU A 134 15.69 19.77 4.70
CA GLU A 134 14.97 19.07 5.78
C GLU A 134 13.91 18.08 5.25
N LEU A 135 13.37 18.31 4.05
CA LEU A 135 12.31 17.50 3.47
C LEU A 135 12.80 16.46 2.45
N LYS A 136 13.97 16.66 1.85
CA LYS A 136 14.50 15.76 0.80
C LYS A 136 14.74 14.33 1.28
N ASP A 137 15.05 14.16 2.57
CA ASP A 137 15.36 12.86 3.18
C ASP A 137 14.15 12.27 3.94
N VAL A 138 13.00 12.95 3.91
CA VAL A 138 11.78 12.46 4.55
C VAL A 138 11.22 11.30 3.72
N PRO A 139 10.99 10.12 4.30
CA PRO A 139 10.36 9.02 3.58
C PRO A 139 8.89 9.30 3.30
N ALA A 140 8.38 8.76 2.20
CA ALA A 140 7.01 8.97 1.73
C ALA A 140 5.94 8.69 2.82
N TRP A 141 6.10 7.66 3.64
CA TRP A 141 5.17 7.36 4.74
C TRP A 141 5.12 8.45 5.81
N GLN A 142 6.28 9.04 6.14
CA GLN A 142 6.37 10.08 7.16
C GLN A 142 5.79 11.39 6.65
N PHE A 143 5.99 11.69 5.36
CA PHE A 143 5.35 12.83 4.71
C PHE A 143 3.83 12.67 4.67
N ASP A 144 3.32 11.50 4.28
CA ASP A 144 1.89 11.20 4.35
C ASP A 144 1.35 11.39 5.77
N ALA A 145 2.03 10.84 6.78
CA ALA A 145 1.61 10.98 8.17
C ALA A 145 1.57 12.46 8.62
N TRP A 146 2.54 13.26 8.18
CA TRP A 146 2.58 14.70 8.46
C TRP A 146 1.43 15.44 7.79
N VAL A 147 1.22 15.25 6.48
CA VAL A 147 0.18 15.94 5.69
C VAL A 147 -1.22 15.52 6.12
N SER A 148 -1.42 14.23 6.40
CA SER A 148 -2.69 13.68 6.87
C SER A 148 -2.97 14.00 8.34
N ALA A 149 -2.05 14.70 9.03
CA ALA A 149 -2.10 14.97 10.47
C ALA A 149 -2.21 13.70 11.35
N THR A 150 -1.90 12.53 10.81
CA THR A 150 -1.90 11.25 11.55
C THR A 150 -0.61 11.03 12.32
N GLY A 151 0.46 11.77 11.98
CA GLY A 151 1.75 11.75 12.69
C GLY A 151 1.76 12.47 14.05
N HIS A 152 0.72 13.23 14.38
CA HIS A 152 0.56 13.92 15.68
C HIS A 152 -0.34 13.09 16.62
N GLN A 153 0.09 11.89 16.99
CA GLN A 153 -0.51 11.16 18.10
C GLN A 153 -0.05 11.74 19.44
N GLN A 154 -0.70 12.86 19.81
CA GLN A 154 -0.91 13.27 21.21
C GLN A 154 -2.28 12.77 21.73
N MET A 155 -3.04 12.00 20.94
CA MET A 155 -4.28 11.36 21.39
C MET A 155 -4.10 9.85 21.52
N GLY A 156 -4.04 9.37 22.77
CA GLY A 156 -4.32 7.97 23.07
C GLY A 156 -5.74 7.63 22.59
N LEU A 157 -5.90 6.42 22.03
CA LEU A 157 -7.08 5.87 21.37
C LEU A 157 -7.14 6.13 19.85
N ILE A 158 -6.62 5.18 19.09
CA ILE A 158 -6.97 4.85 17.70
C ILE A 158 -7.01 6.07 16.76
N GLY A 159 -5.83 6.60 16.42
CA GLY A 159 -5.71 7.50 15.27
C GLY A 159 -5.89 6.70 13.96
N PRO A 160 -6.56 7.24 12.93
CA PRO A 160 -6.61 6.58 11.63
C PRO A 160 -5.18 6.40 11.09
N LEU A 161 -4.89 5.23 10.51
CA LEU A 161 -3.57 4.99 9.91
C LEU A 161 -3.30 6.10 8.88
N PRO A 162 -2.04 6.49 8.63
CA PRO A 162 -1.71 7.34 7.48
C PRO A 162 -2.37 6.80 6.20
N ALA A 163 -2.95 7.66 5.37
CA ALA A 163 -3.81 7.24 4.25
C ALA A 163 -3.09 6.28 3.28
N LEU A 164 -1.78 6.47 3.11
CA LEU A 164 -0.92 5.64 2.28
C LEU A 164 -0.65 4.29 2.95
N VAL A 165 -0.45 4.27 4.27
CA VAL A 165 -0.42 3.02 5.05
C VAL A 165 -1.74 2.30 4.90
N HIS A 166 -2.88 2.97 5.04
CA HIS A 166 -4.19 2.36 4.76
C HIS A 166 -4.23 1.73 3.37
N GLN A 167 -3.84 2.45 2.32
CA GLN A 167 -3.88 1.94 0.95
C GLN A 167 -2.92 0.76 0.68
N MET A 168 -1.71 0.81 1.20
CA MET A 168 -0.76 -0.30 1.13
C MET A 168 -1.26 -1.52 1.88
N THR A 169 -1.75 -1.30 3.11
CA THR A 169 -2.36 -2.34 3.92
C THR A 169 -3.54 -2.93 3.18
N PHE A 170 -4.36 -2.15 2.47
CA PHE A 170 -5.47 -2.69 1.68
C PHE A 170 -5.02 -3.53 0.49
N ALA A 171 -4.01 -3.11 -0.27
CA ALA A 171 -3.51 -3.88 -1.42
C ALA A 171 -2.89 -5.21 -0.97
N GLU A 172 -2.07 -5.17 0.07
CA GLU A 172 -1.44 -6.36 0.65
C GLU A 172 -2.46 -7.24 1.40
N MET A 173 -3.42 -6.64 2.12
CA MET A 173 -4.53 -7.40 2.71
C MET A 173 -5.35 -8.10 1.65
N ARG A 174 -5.67 -7.48 0.50
CA ARG A 174 -6.38 -8.18 -0.59
C ARG A 174 -5.56 -9.35 -1.16
N ARG A 175 -4.25 -9.19 -1.31
CA ARG A 175 -3.36 -10.28 -1.75
C ARG A 175 -3.35 -11.41 -0.72
N PHE A 176 -3.21 -11.06 0.54
CA PHE A 176 -3.25 -11.97 1.67
C PHE A 176 -4.59 -12.72 1.74
N THR A 177 -5.74 -12.03 1.62
CA THR A 177 -7.07 -12.68 1.61
C THR A 177 -7.22 -13.64 0.45
N LYS A 178 -6.79 -13.28 -0.77
CA LYS A 178 -6.85 -14.19 -1.93
C LYS A 178 -5.98 -15.43 -1.75
N LEU A 179 -4.79 -15.28 -1.17
CA LEU A 179 -3.90 -16.40 -0.91
C LEU A 179 -4.45 -17.29 0.21
N LEU A 180 -5.03 -16.69 1.25
CA LEU A 180 -5.72 -17.42 2.32
C LEU A 180 -6.95 -18.18 1.81
N ASP A 181 -7.77 -17.56 0.97
CA ASP A 181 -8.95 -18.22 0.39
C ASP A 181 -8.53 -19.45 -0.43
N ARG A 182 -7.51 -19.28 -1.30
CA ARG A 182 -6.93 -20.39 -2.06
C ARG A 182 -6.33 -21.46 -1.14
N TRP A 183 -5.59 -21.06 -0.11
CA TRP A 183 -4.99 -22.01 0.83
C TRP A 183 -6.07 -22.81 1.56
N ARG A 184 -7.20 -22.19 1.91
CA ARG A 184 -8.33 -22.86 2.54
C ARG A 184 -9.04 -23.84 1.60
N GLU A 185 -9.21 -23.45 0.34
CA GLU A 185 -9.74 -24.35 -0.70
C GLU A 185 -8.83 -25.57 -0.87
N ASP A 186 -7.51 -25.35 -0.92
CA ASP A 186 -6.53 -26.43 -1.02
C ASP A 186 -6.48 -27.30 0.27
N GLU A 187 -6.70 -26.72 1.47
CA GLU A 187 -6.68 -27.45 2.75
C GLU A 187 -7.79 -28.51 2.84
N GLU A 188 -8.96 -28.26 2.24
CA GLU A 188 -10.11 -29.17 2.26
C GLU A 188 -9.83 -30.50 1.52
N ASP A 189 -8.87 -30.51 0.58
CA ASP A 189 -8.54 -31.66 -0.28
C ASP A 189 -7.15 -32.27 0.02
N LEU A 190 -6.53 -31.95 1.17
CA LEU A 190 -5.14 -32.35 1.49
C LEU A 190 -4.86 -33.87 1.41
N ASP A 191 -5.83 -34.69 1.80
CA ASP A 191 -5.69 -36.16 1.78
C ASP A 191 -5.71 -36.74 0.35
N GLU A 192 -6.18 -35.96 -0.63
CA GLU A 192 -6.30 -36.36 -2.04
C GLU A 192 -5.21 -35.74 -2.93
N MET A 193 -4.35 -34.87 -2.38
CA MET A 193 -3.32 -34.18 -3.14
C MET A 193 -2.20 -35.10 -3.64
N THR A 194 -1.80 -34.85 -4.87
CA THR A 194 -0.55 -35.39 -5.42
C THR A 194 0.67 -34.75 -4.73
N PRO A 195 1.86 -35.39 -4.78
CA PRO A 195 3.08 -34.82 -4.21
C PRO A 195 3.44 -33.41 -4.74
N ASP A 196 3.12 -33.12 -6.01
CA ASP A 196 3.37 -31.80 -6.61
C ASP A 196 2.38 -30.73 -6.11
N GLU A 197 1.13 -31.13 -5.81
CA GLU A 197 0.12 -30.26 -5.19
C GLU A 197 0.48 -29.95 -3.74
N VAL A 198 0.93 -30.95 -2.97
CA VAL A 198 1.44 -30.75 -1.59
C VAL A 198 2.60 -29.76 -1.58
N LYS A 199 3.53 -29.86 -2.54
CA LYS A 199 4.63 -28.90 -2.68
C LYS A 199 4.12 -27.49 -3.00
N THR A 200 3.16 -27.37 -3.92
CA THR A 200 2.55 -26.08 -4.28
C THR A 200 1.83 -25.44 -3.08
N HIS A 201 1.15 -26.24 -2.27
CA HIS A 201 0.49 -25.82 -1.04
C HIS A 201 1.50 -25.29 -0.01
N ALA A 202 2.63 -25.97 0.20
CA ALA A 202 3.70 -25.50 1.09
C ALA A 202 4.35 -24.18 0.62
N GLU A 203 4.50 -23.99 -0.70
CA GLU A 203 4.96 -22.70 -1.26
C GLU A 203 3.95 -21.58 -1.01
N LEU A 204 2.65 -21.88 -1.07
CA LEU A 204 1.57 -20.95 -0.77
C LEU A 204 1.59 -20.51 0.70
N GLU A 205 1.75 -21.45 1.63
CA GLU A 205 1.93 -21.17 3.07
C GLU A 205 3.08 -20.21 3.34
N THR A 206 4.23 -20.47 2.71
CA THR A 206 5.43 -19.63 2.85
C THR A 206 5.16 -18.20 2.38
N ARG A 207 4.42 -18.03 1.28
CA ARG A 207 4.03 -16.70 0.76
C ARG A 207 3.06 -15.99 1.70
N ILE A 208 2.08 -16.71 2.26
CA ILE A 208 1.12 -16.16 3.23
C ILE A 208 1.86 -15.69 4.48
N ALA A 209 2.79 -16.49 5.02
CA ALA A 209 3.59 -16.13 6.19
C ALA A 209 4.44 -14.88 5.95
N THR A 210 5.11 -14.81 4.79
CA THR A 210 5.93 -13.64 4.41
C THR A 210 5.10 -12.35 4.30
N LEU A 211 3.90 -12.46 3.71
CA LEU A 211 2.97 -11.33 3.60
C LEU A 211 2.43 -10.91 4.97
N TYR A 212 2.09 -11.87 5.82
CA TYR A 212 1.64 -11.60 7.18
C TYR A 212 2.72 -10.87 8.00
N GLU A 213 3.97 -11.33 7.94
CA GLU A 213 5.07 -10.65 8.63
C GLU A 213 5.26 -9.22 8.12
N SER A 214 5.13 -9.01 6.80
CA SER A 214 5.19 -7.67 6.19
C SER A 214 4.05 -6.77 6.65
N LEU A 215 2.82 -7.29 6.68
CA LEU A 215 1.64 -6.59 7.20
C LEU A 215 1.76 -6.28 8.69
N SER A 216 2.27 -7.22 9.49
CA SER A 216 2.51 -7.02 10.94
C SER A 216 3.52 -5.91 11.17
N LYS A 217 4.63 -5.85 10.41
CA LYS A 217 5.61 -4.77 10.52
C LYS A 217 4.99 -3.41 10.20
N VAL A 218 4.14 -3.33 9.17
CA VAL A 218 3.42 -2.10 8.82
C VAL A 218 2.47 -1.69 9.94
N LEU A 219 1.73 -2.63 10.52
CA LEU A 219 0.87 -2.38 11.66
C LEU A 219 1.69 -1.95 12.89
N ASP A 220 2.72 -2.68 13.28
CA ASP A 220 3.58 -2.36 14.43
C ASP A 220 4.22 -0.96 14.29
N LEU A 221 4.60 -0.54 13.08
CA LEU A 221 5.09 0.82 12.81
C LEU A 221 4.04 1.90 13.02
N THR A 222 2.76 1.58 12.84
CA THR A 222 1.66 2.51 13.13
C THR A 222 1.36 2.63 14.63
N TRP A 223 1.78 1.64 15.42
CA TRP A 223 1.69 1.64 16.88
C TRP A 223 2.97 2.12 17.58
N ALA A 224 4.12 2.09 16.89
CA ALA A 224 5.39 2.60 17.40
C ALA A 224 5.39 4.14 17.41
N VAL A 225 5.33 4.68 18.62
CA VAL A 225 5.42 6.12 18.95
C VAL A 225 6.41 6.85 18.05
N GLY A 226 5.93 7.88 17.34
CA GLY A 226 6.69 8.55 16.27
C GLY A 226 8.04 9.16 16.71
N PRO A 227 8.99 9.35 15.77
CA PRO A 227 10.39 9.75 16.02
C PRO A 227 10.58 11.17 16.63
N TRP A 228 9.50 11.91 16.85
CA TRP A 228 9.53 13.25 17.45
C TRP A 228 9.69 13.24 18.99
N GLN A 229 9.84 12.07 19.61
CA GLN A 229 10.17 11.92 21.04
C GLN A 229 11.67 11.89 21.35
N LYS A 230 12.55 12.45 20.50
CA LYS A 230 13.88 12.84 20.98
C LYS A 230 13.67 13.79 22.17
N LYS A 231 14.02 13.31 23.38
CA LYS A 231 13.98 14.06 24.64
C LYS A 231 14.36 15.51 24.36
N ARG A 232 13.42 16.45 24.50
CA ARG A 232 13.79 17.84 24.75
C ARG A 232 14.71 17.78 25.96
N GLY A 233 15.96 18.20 25.77
CA GLY A 233 16.96 18.25 26.83
C GLY A 233 16.35 18.91 28.05
N SER A 234 16.44 18.22 29.17
CA SER A 234 16.30 18.82 30.50
C SER A 234 17.53 19.69 30.74
N ASP A 235 17.56 20.88 30.16
CA ASP A 235 18.42 21.97 30.60
C ASP A 235 17.51 23.09 31.09
N VAL A 236 17.14 22.98 32.37
CA VAL A 236 16.78 24.08 33.27
C VAL A 236 17.57 23.87 34.54
#